data_AF-A0A1B7W4A5-F1
#
_entry.id   AF-A0A1B7W4A5-F1
#
_cell.length_a   1.000
_cell.length_b   1.000
_cell.length_c   1.000
_cell.angle_alpha   90.00
_cell.angle_beta   90.00
_cell.angle_gamma   90.00
#
_symmetry.space_group_name_H-M   'P 1'
#
loop_
_entity.id
_entity.type
_entity.pdbx_description
1 polymer ?
#
loop_
_entity_poly.entity_id
_entity_poly.type
_entity_poly.pdbx_seq_one_letter_code
_entity_poly.pdbx_strand_id
1 'polypeptide(L)'
;GTTTFNNVIATSLTTNSGGTTQLNGNVKTTGNQTYNDTVNIANNPTLSANGITFNNTVNGNSNLTANATTGKLTFEKTVGTSNLTASGNTIDIKDDITTNDLQTYTGAVNLFKNTTLTGNGIIFNNTITGIGLDLIANSGAGNLTFTNDINLGNITANSTGTTTFNNVTATSLTTNTEGITQL
;
A
#
# COMPACT_ATOMS: atom_id res chain seq x y z
N GLY A 1 -5.93 -10.82 -23.15
CA GLY A 1 -5.85 -12.20 -22.60
C GLY A 1 -5.39 -12.14 -21.16
N THR A 2 -5.38 -13.28 -20.47
CA THR A 2 -4.91 -13.37 -19.08
C THR A 2 -3.65 -14.22 -19.01
N THR A 3 -2.58 -13.67 -18.41
CA THR A 3 -1.37 -14.41 -18.06
C THR A 3 -1.45 -14.82 -16.60
N THR A 4 -1.35 -16.12 -16.31
CA THR A 4 -1.46 -16.63 -14.95
C THR A 4 -0.10 -17.04 -14.39
N PHE A 5 0.27 -16.48 -13.26
CA PHE A 5 1.40 -16.93 -12.45
C PHE A 5 0.91 -17.72 -11.25
N ASN A 6 1.35 -18.97 -11.14
CA ASN A 6 1.23 -19.74 -9.91
C ASN A 6 2.46 -19.43 -9.05
N ASN A 7 3.33 -20.40 -8.77
CA ASN A 7 4.62 -20.12 -8.17
C ASN A 7 5.66 -19.83 -9.24
N VAL A 8 6.39 -18.72 -9.09
CA VAL A 8 7.45 -18.30 -10.02
C VAL A 8 8.74 -18.04 -9.23
N ILE A 9 9.85 -18.59 -9.72
CA ILE A 9 11.20 -18.26 -9.27
C ILE A 9 12.00 -17.88 -10.51
N ALA A 10 12.52 -16.65 -10.56
CA ALA A 10 13.23 -16.14 -11.74
C ALA A 10 14.31 -15.10 -11.35
N THR A 11 15.08 -14.63 -12.32
CA THR A 11 15.99 -13.49 -12.10
C THR A 11 15.22 -12.18 -12.08
N SER A 12 14.29 -11.98 -13.01
CA SER A 12 13.43 -10.79 -13.07
C SER A 12 12.09 -11.18 -13.67
N LEU A 13 11.11 -10.30 -13.53
CA LEU A 13 9.80 -10.47 -14.16
C LEU A 13 9.35 -9.13 -14.73
N THR A 14 8.89 -9.16 -15.98
CA THR A 14 8.28 -8.00 -16.63
C THR A 14 7.12 -8.50 -17.47
N THR A 15 5.91 -7.98 -17.22
CA THR A 15 4.75 -8.25 -18.10
C THR A 15 4.69 -7.20 -19.21
N ASN A 16 3.97 -7.47 -20.29
CA ASN A 16 3.73 -6.49 -21.34
C ASN A 16 2.69 -5.45 -20.91
N SER A 17 2.32 -4.52 -21.79
CA SER A 17 1.12 -3.70 -21.60
C SER A 17 -0.07 -4.34 -22.33
N GLY A 18 -1.24 -4.34 -21.69
CA GLY A 18 -2.49 -4.87 -22.21
C GLY A 18 -2.84 -6.27 -21.70
N GLY A 19 -4.08 -6.42 -21.23
CA GLY A 19 -4.60 -7.67 -20.65
C GLY A 19 -4.57 -7.66 -19.13
N THR A 20 -4.56 -8.85 -18.54
CA THR A 20 -4.53 -9.03 -17.09
C THR A 20 -3.44 -10.02 -16.71
N THR A 21 -2.69 -9.70 -15.66
CA THR A 21 -1.83 -10.66 -14.96
C THR A 21 -2.57 -11.20 -13.74
N GLN A 22 -2.76 -12.51 -13.67
CA GLN A 22 -3.38 -13.20 -12.56
C GLN A 22 -2.31 -13.79 -11.63
N LEU A 23 -2.28 -13.36 -10.37
CA LEU A 23 -1.38 -13.88 -9.34
C LEU A 23 -2.10 -14.92 -8.46
N ASN A 24 -1.79 -16.20 -8.69
CA ASN A 24 -2.34 -17.37 -7.99
C ASN A 24 -1.35 -18.00 -7.00
N GLY A 25 -0.13 -17.49 -6.94
CA GLY A 25 0.91 -17.99 -6.05
C GLY A 25 2.05 -17.01 -5.91
N ASN A 26 3.11 -17.46 -5.25
CA ASN A 26 4.23 -16.60 -4.88
C ASN A 26 5.11 -16.30 -6.09
N VAL A 27 5.60 -15.08 -6.18
CA VAL A 27 6.58 -14.68 -7.21
C VAL A 27 7.84 -14.20 -6.52
N LYS A 28 8.92 -14.95 -6.66
CA LYS A 28 10.24 -14.61 -6.12
C LYS A 28 11.21 -14.33 -7.25
N THR A 29 11.83 -13.14 -7.23
CA THR A 29 12.90 -12.78 -8.15
C THR A 29 14.12 -12.25 -7.40
N THR A 30 15.31 -12.44 -7.96
CA THR A 30 16.54 -11.83 -7.41
C THR A 30 16.78 -10.40 -7.91
N GLY A 31 16.13 -10.01 -8.99
CA GLY A 31 16.03 -8.66 -9.54
C GLY A 31 14.62 -8.11 -9.40
N ASN A 32 14.24 -7.17 -10.27
CA ASN A 32 12.98 -6.45 -10.18
C ASN A 32 11.78 -7.24 -10.73
N GLN A 33 10.59 -6.92 -10.21
CA GLN A 33 9.30 -7.30 -10.78
C GLN A 33 8.58 -6.06 -11.29
N THR A 34 8.15 -6.09 -12.54
CA THR A 34 7.40 -5.00 -13.18
C THR A 34 6.14 -5.56 -13.82
N TYR A 35 5.00 -5.13 -13.31
CA TYR A 35 3.69 -5.50 -13.81
C TYR A 35 3.12 -4.32 -14.60
N ASN A 36 3.12 -4.44 -15.92
CA ASN A 36 2.69 -3.40 -16.86
C ASN A 36 1.19 -3.48 -17.21
N ASP A 37 0.55 -4.58 -16.80
CA ASP A 37 -0.89 -4.84 -16.98
C ASP A 37 -1.66 -4.63 -15.69
N THR A 38 -2.99 -4.60 -15.79
CA THR A 38 -3.85 -4.80 -14.62
C THR A 38 -3.49 -6.12 -13.94
N VAL A 39 -3.30 -6.09 -12.62
CA VAL A 39 -3.02 -7.28 -11.82
C VAL A 39 -4.26 -7.70 -11.06
N ASN A 40 -4.58 -8.99 -11.07
CA ASN A 40 -5.59 -9.59 -10.19
C ASN A 40 -4.92 -10.48 -9.13
N ILE A 41 -5.30 -10.31 -7.87
CA ILE A 41 -4.82 -11.04 -6.70
C ILE A 41 -5.87 -12.09 -6.34
N ALA A 42 -5.56 -13.38 -6.50
CA ALA A 42 -6.56 -14.45 -6.32
C ALA A 42 -6.27 -15.47 -5.23
N ASN A 43 -5.02 -15.64 -4.79
CA ASN A 43 -4.69 -16.69 -3.83
C ASN A 43 -3.57 -16.29 -2.87
N ASN A 44 -3.77 -15.15 -2.22
CA ASN A 44 -2.88 -14.63 -1.17
C ASN A 44 -1.38 -14.61 -1.54
N PRO A 45 -0.99 -14.12 -2.74
CA PRO A 45 0.39 -14.19 -3.19
C PRO A 45 1.34 -13.36 -2.32
N THR A 46 2.52 -13.92 -2.10
CA THR A 46 3.69 -13.19 -1.62
C THR A 46 4.65 -12.92 -2.77
N LEU A 47 4.95 -11.64 -3.00
CA LEU A 47 5.90 -11.18 -3.99
C LEU A 47 7.18 -10.74 -3.27
N SER A 48 8.33 -11.22 -3.74
CA SER A 48 9.64 -10.86 -3.21
C SER A 48 10.62 -10.57 -4.35
N ALA A 49 11.17 -9.36 -4.37
CA ALA A 49 12.03 -8.86 -5.44
C ALA A 49 12.98 -7.78 -4.89
N ASN A 50 13.96 -7.33 -5.67
CA ASN A 50 14.72 -6.13 -5.30
C ASN A 50 13.80 -4.90 -5.26
N GLY A 51 13.14 -4.59 -6.37
CA GLY A 51 12.05 -3.62 -6.46
C GLY A 51 10.81 -4.24 -7.09
N ILE A 52 9.64 -3.70 -6.75
CA ILE A 52 8.35 -4.13 -7.29
C ILE A 52 7.60 -2.89 -7.79
N THR A 53 7.15 -2.93 -9.04
CA THR A 53 6.37 -1.84 -9.63
C THR A 53 5.09 -2.38 -10.26
N PHE A 54 3.96 -1.84 -9.85
CA PHE A 54 2.66 -2.01 -10.48
C PHE A 54 2.34 -0.75 -11.28
N ASN A 55 2.45 -0.83 -12.61
CA ASN A 55 2.18 0.30 -13.50
C ASN A 55 0.68 0.50 -13.81
N ASN A 56 -0.16 -0.44 -13.36
CA ASN A 56 -1.61 -0.40 -13.55
C ASN A 56 -2.32 -0.85 -12.26
N THR A 57 -3.65 -0.88 -12.29
CA THR A 57 -4.49 -1.23 -11.14
C THR A 57 -4.16 -2.63 -10.61
N VAL A 58 -4.18 -2.75 -9.29
CA VAL A 58 -4.10 -4.03 -8.58
C VAL A 58 -5.48 -4.31 -8.00
N ASN A 59 -6.12 -5.39 -8.40
CA ASN A 59 -7.48 -5.74 -7.98
C ASN A 59 -7.49 -7.12 -7.33
N GLY A 60 -8.54 -7.43 -6.56
CA GLY A 60 -8.80 -8.78 -6.05
C GLY A 60 -9.40 -8.76 -4.65
N ASN A 61 -9.94 -9.90 -4.23
CA ASN A 61 -10.54 -10.06 -2.89
C ASN A 61 -9.65 -10.93 -1.98
N SER A 62 -8.37 -11.04 -2.31
CA SER A 62 -7.38 -11.82 -1.56
C SER A 62 -6.28 -10.92 -1.01
N ASN A 63 -5.46 -11.47 -0.12
CA ASN A 63 -4.36 -10.74 0.51
C ASN A 63 -3.20 -10.53 -0.48
N LEU A 64 -2.53 -9.40 -0.39
CA LEU A 64 -1.28 -9.17 -1.10
C LEU A 64 -0.16 -8.89 -0.10
N THR A 65 0.91 -9.67 -0.15
CA THR A 65 2.18 -9.33 0.49
C THR A 65 3.18 -8.95 -0.59
N ALA A 66 3.56 -7.69 -0.67
CA ALA A 66 4.55 -7.17 -1.62
C ALA A 66 5.81 -6.73 -0.88
N ASN A 67 6.92 -7.44 -1.08
CA ASN A 67 8.19 -7.22 -0.40
C ASN A 67 9.32 -6.85 -1.39
N ALA A 68 9.54 -5.55 -1.57
CA ALA A 68 10.75 -5.02 -2.20
C ALA A 68 11.90 -5.02 -1.16
N THR A 69 12.89 -5.89 -1.35
CA THR A 69 13.88 -6.19 -0.31
C THR A 69 14.99 -5.15 -0.20
N THR A 70 15.36 -4.53 -1.31
CA THR A 70 16.50 -3.58 -1.39
C THR A 70 16.17 -2.31 -2.16
N GLY A 71 15.04 -2.30 -2.87
CA GLY A 71 14.57 -1.21 -3.71
C GLY A 71 13.24 -0.66 -3.24
N LYS A 72 12.53 -0.04 -4.19
CA LYS A 72 11.23 0.57 -3.97
C LYS A 72 10.10 -0.40 -4.26
N LEU A 73 9.00 -0.20 -3.55
CA LEU A 73 7.68 -0.69 -3.94
C LEU A 73 6.88 0.49 -4.50
N THR A 74 6.29 0.36 -5.69
CA THR A 74 5.55 1.45 -6.33
C THR A 74 4.19 0.99 -6.82
N PHE A 75 3.16 1.74 -6.45
CA PHE A 75 1.79 1.61 -6.97
C PHE A 75 1.47 2.86 -7.79
N GLU A 76 1.47 2.73 -9.12
CA GLU A 76 1.18 3.86 -10.04
C GLU A 76 -0.32 4.19 -10.13
N LYS A 77 -1.17 3.23 -9.77
CA LYS A 77 -2.64 3.28 -9.90
C LYS A 77 -3.29 2.68 -8.66
N THR A 78 -4.62 2.74 -8.64
CA THR A 78 -5.43 2.25 -7.53
C THR A 78 -5.15 0.80 -7.17
N VAL A 79 -5.21 0.51 -5.87
CA VAL A 79 -5.06 -0.83 -5.32
C VAL A 79 -6.33 -1.21 -4.56
N GLY A 80 -6.86 -2.39 -4.86
CA GLY A 80 -8.02 -3.02 -4.25
C GLY A 80 -7.71 -4.46 -3.85
N THR A 81 -7.57 -4.76 -2.56
CA THR A 81 -7.29 -6.12 -2.05
C THR A 81 -8.08 -6.45 -0.77
N SER A 82 -8.01 -7.67 -0.23
CA SER A 82 -8.56 -7.94 1.12
C SER A 82 -7.64 -7.34 2.19
N ASN A 83 -6.39 -7.83 2.28
CA ASN A 83 -5.33 -7.22 3.07
C ASN A 83 -4.19 -6.74 2.16
N LEU A 84 -3.42 -5.76 2.63
CA LEU A 84 -2.17 -5.33 2.00
C LEU A 84 -1.04 -5.27 3.04
N THR A 85 0.02 -6.03 2.80
CA THR A 85 1.31 -5.85 3.48
C THR A 85 2.33 -5.36 2.46
N ALA A 86 2.72 -4.10 2.57
CA ALA A 86 3.64 -3.42 1.67
C ALA A 86 4.97 -3.15 2.37
N SER A 87 6.07 -3.65 1.80
CA SER A 87 7.43 -3.51 2.30
C SER A 87 8.38 -3.05 1.20
N GLY A 88 9.27 -2.13 1.52
CA GLY A 88 10.23 -1.50 0.63
C GLY A 88 11.15 -0.56 1.39
N ASN A 89 12.30 -0.19 0.83
CA ASN A 89 13.08 0.94 1.38
C ASN A 89 12.23 2.21 1.36
N THR A 90 11.52 2.41 0.25
CA THR A 90 10.39 3.34 0.16
C THR A 90 9.21 2.65 -0.50
N ILE A 91 8.02 3.14 -0.16
CA ILE A 91 6.73 2.74 -0.73
C ILE A 91 6.15 4.00 -1.36
N ASP A 92 6.16 4.04 -2.69
CA ASP A 92 5.67 5.17 -3.47
C ASP A 92 4.20 4.90 -3.84
N ILE A 93 3.30 5.69 -3.25
CA ILE A 93 1.84 5.61 -3.47
C ILE A 93 1.42 6.78 -4.35
N LYS A 94 0.99 6.48 -5.57
CA LYS A 94 0.60 7.49 -6.56
C LYS A 94 -0.89 7.56 -6.82
N ASP A 95 -1.67 6.73 -6.14
CA ASP A 95 -3.13 6.69 -6.23
C ASP A 95 -3.75 6.16 -4.93
N ASP A 96 -5.08 6.03 -4.90
CA ASP A 96 -5.81 5.60 -3.72
C ASP A 96 -5.69 4.08 -3.48
N ILE A 97 -5.72 3.67 -2.21
CA ILE A 97 -5.64 2.25 -1.82
C ILE A 97 -6.84 1.90 -0.95
N THR A 98 -7.62 0.92 -1.39
CA THR A 98 -8.76 0.36 -0.67
C THR A 98 -8.50 -1.10 -0.34
N THR A 99 -8.65 -1.45 0.92
CA THR A 99 -8.65 -2.83 1.40
C THR A 99 -9.96 -3.12 2.12
N ASN A 100 -10.40 -4.38 2.11
CA ASN A 100 -11.53 -4.78 2.95
C ASN A 100 -11.11 -4.84 4.43
N ASP A 101 -9.85 -5.22 4.67
CA ASP A 101 -9.26 -5.48 5.97
C ASP A 101 -8.01 -4.59 6.17
N LEU A 102 -6.94 -5.15 6.75
CA LEU A 102 -5.76 -4.42 7.21
C LEU A 102 -4.85 -3.94 6.08
N GLN A 103 -4.36 -2.70 6.22
CA GLN A 103 -3.20 -2.18 5.49
C GLN A 103 -2.01 -2.06 6.44
N THR A 104 -0.86 -2.61 6.06
CA THR A 104 0.40 -2.48 6.78
C THR A 104 1.50 -2.01 5.83
N TYR A 105 2.10 -0.87 6.16
CA TYR A 105 3.23 -0.27 5.45
C TYR A 105 4.47 -0.33 6.35
N THR A 106 5.45 -1.15 5.98
CA THR A 106 6.67 -1.34 6.80
C THR A 106 7.82 -0.40 6.42
N GLY A 107 7.82 0.08 5.18
CA GLY A 107 8.79 1.05 4.65
C GLY A 107 8.32 2.51 4.75
N ALA A 108 9.23 3.45 4.52
CA ALA A 108 8.89 4.87 4.43
C ALA A 108 7.92 5.11 3.27
N VAL A 109 6.80 5.79 3.52
CA VAL A 109 5.75 6.04 2.52
C VAL A 109 5.93 7.44 1.91
N ASN A 110 5.89 7.52 0.58
CA ASN A 110 5.87 8.77 -0.17
C ASN A 110 4.55 8.90 -0.92
N LEU A 111 3.85 10.01 -0.72
CA LEU A 111 2.65 10.37 -1.49
C LEU A 111 3.04 11.23 -2.69
N PHE A 112 2.36 11.03 -3.81
CA PHE A 112 2.57 11.80 -5.05
C PHE A 112 1.30 12.53 -5.54
N LYS A 113 0.17 12.31 -4.86
CA LYS A 113 -1.07 13.09 -4.97
C LYS A 113 -1.73 13.17 -3.61
N ASN A 114 -2.82 13.94 -3.50
CA ASN A 114 -3.73 13.80 -2.37
C ASN A 114 -4.28 12.37 -2.38
N THR A 115 -4.07 11.63 -1.29
CA THR A 115 -4.31 10.19 -1.25
C THR A 115 -5.41 9.86 -0.26
N THR A 116 -6.32 8.99 -0.67
CA THR A 116 -7.26 8.32 0.22
C THR A 116 -6.83 6.87 0.43
N LEU A 117 -6.69 6.47 1.69
CA LEU A 117 -6.49 5.08 2.10
C LEU A 117 -7.73 4.62 2.87
N THR A 118 -8.33 3.51 2.45
CA THR A 118 -9.52 2.96 3.11
C THR A 118 -9.30 1.50 3.47
N GLY A 119 -9.51 1.12 4.73
CA GLY A 119 -9.36 -0.24 5.22
C GLY A 119 -10.12 -0.47 6.51
N ASN A 120 -9.93 -1.64 7.12
CA ASN A 120 -10.40 -1.95 8.48
C ASN A 120 -9.22 -2.07 9.45
N GLY A 121 -8.36 -1.05 9.41
CA GLY A 121 -7.07 -0.98 10.08
C GLY A 121 -6.01 -0.48 9.11
N ILE A 122 -5.23 0.52 9.52
CA ILE A 122 -4.14 1.08 8.72
C ILE A 122 -2.95 1.35 9.63
N ILE A 123 -1.82 0.73 9.33
CA ILE A 123 -0.60 0.83 10.14
C ILE A 123 0.55 1.30 9.27
N PHE A 124 1.17 2.41 9.67
CA PHE A 124 2.43 2.90 9.14
C PHE A 124 3.52 2.68 10.17
N ASN A 125 4.43 1.76 9.88
CA ASN A 125 5.56 1.45 10.76
C ASN A 125 6.79 2.34 10.49
N ASN A 126 6.66 3.31 9.59
CA ASN A 126 7.73 4.24 9.22
C ASN A 126 7.13 5.62 8.90
N THR A 127 8.01 6.56 8.53
CA THR A 127 7.65 7.93 8.15
C THR A 127 6.70 7.97 6.95
N ILE A 128 5.91 9.04 6.89
CA ILE A 128 5.10 9.38 5.70
C ILE A 128 5.46 10.79 5.26
N THR A 129 5.78 10.95 3.97
CA THR A 129 6.10 12.26 3.40
C THR A 129 5.27 12.54 2.14
N GLY A 130 5.04 13.82 1.89
CA GLY A 130 4.23 14.31 0.77
C GLY A 130 3.92 15.78 1.00
N ILE A 131 4.97 16.62 1.09
CA ILE A 131 4.83 18.02 1.49
C ILE A 131 3.81 18.73 0.60
N GLY A 132 2.77 19.29 1.23
CA GLY A 132 1.67 19.97 0.53
C GLY A 132 0.59 19.03 -0.05
N LEU A 133 0.72 17.72 0.13
CA LEU A 133 -0.29 16.72 -0.25
C LEU A 133 -1.11 16.29 0.95
N ASP A 134 -2.40 16.10 0.73
CA ASP A 134 -3.35 15.72 1.76
C ASP A 134 -3.46 14.19 1.88
N LEU A 135 -3.72 13.71 3.11
CA LEU A 135 -4.03 12.31 3.38
C LEU A 135 -5.41 12.19 4.05
N ILE A 136 -6.26 11.35 3.47
CA ILE A 136 -7.47 10.84 4.14
C ILE A 136 -7.23 9.36 4.47
N ALA A 137 -7.10 9.02 5.74
CA ALA A 137 -6.93 7.65 6.21
C ALA A 137 -8.21 7.19 6.92
N ASN A 138 -8.98 6.31 6.26
CA ASN A 138 -10.21 5.72 6.77
C ASN A 138 -9.94 4.28 7.22
N SER A 139 -9.69 4.05 8.50
CA SER A 139 -9.37 2.71 9.02
C SER A 139 -10.60 1.95 9.54
N GLY A 140 -11.82 2.46 9.33
CA GLY A 140 -13.05 1.78 9.72
C GLY A 140 -13.11 1.52 11.23
N ALA A 141 -13.43 0.29 11.62
CA ALA A 141 -13.43 -0.15 13.02
C ALA A 141 -12.04 -0.55 13.54
N GLY A 142 -11.08 -0.77 12.64
CA GLY A 142 -9.70 -1.05 12.99
C GLY A 142 -8.93 0.20 13.41
N ASN A 143 -7.79 -0.02 14.06
CA ASN A 143 -6.90 1.06 14.50
C ASN A 143 -6.23 1.77 13.31
N LEU A 144 -5.95 3.06 13.51
CA LEU A 144 -5.11 3.86 12.64
C LEU A 144 -3.84 4.22 13.40
N THR A 145 -2.68 3.70 12.98
CA THR A 145 -1.44 3.85 13.73
C THR A 145 -0.33 4.42 12.87
N PHE A 146 0.25 5.53 13.34
CA PHE A 146 1.44 6.15 12.79
C PHE A 146 2.57 6.05 13.82
N THR A 147 3.54 5.18 13.61
CA THR A 147 4.61 4.94 14.60
C THR A 147 5.76 5.93 14.52
N ASN A 148 5.81 6.75 13.47
CA ASN A 148 6.90 7.69 13.16
C ASN A 148 6.34 9.02 12.67
N ASP A 149 7.26 9.94 12.41
CA ASP A 149 6.95 11.31 12.00
C ASP A 149 6.16 11.35 10.68
N ILE A 150 5.16 12.23 10.66
CA ILE A 150 4.32 12.53 9.50
C ILE A 150 4.63 13.95 9.04
N ASN A 151 4.86 14.15 7.73
CA ASN A 151 5.07 15.46 7.13
C ASN A 151 4.24 15.63 5.84
N LEU A 152 3.06 16.23 5.97
CA LEU A 152 2.01 16.32 4.95
C LEU A 152 1.33 17.69 4.92
N GLY A 153 0.39 17.87 3.99
CA GLY A 153 -0.59 18.97 3.98
C GLY A 153 -1.66 18.78 5.06
N ASN A 154 -2.93 18.63 4.67
CA ASN A 154 -4.01 18.30 5.58
C ASN A 154 -4.06 16.79 5.85
N ILE A 155 -4.34 16.40 7.09
CA ILE A 155 -4.55 15.01 7.48
C ILE A 155 -5.97 14.87 8.03
N THR A 156 -6.74 13.97 7.44
CA THR A 156 -8.00 13.47 7.98
C THR A 156 -7.83 12.02 8.38
N ALA A 157 -7.91 11.74 9.68
CA ALA A 157 -7.68 10.43 10.28
C ALA A 157 -8.99 9.90 10.89
N ASN A 158 -9.66 9.01 10.16
CA ASN A 158 -10.98 8.49 10.52
C ASN A 158 -10.85 7.03 11.00
N SER A 159 -11.11 6.79 12.29
CA SER A 159 -11.14 5.46 12.89
C SER A 159 -12.19 5.43 14.00
N THR A 160 -13.08 4.43 14.04
CA THR A 160 -13.87 4.17 15.26
C THR A 160 -13.11 3.31 16.28
N GLY A 161 -11.91 2.84 15.91
CA GLY A 161 -10.94 2.23 16.80
C GLY A 161 -10.04 3.26 17.48
N THR A 162 -8.78 2.88 17.71
CA THR A 162 -7.76 3.80 18.24
C THR A 162 -6.97 4.44 17.10
N THR A 163 -6.90 5.77 17.09
CA THR A 163 -5.96 6.54 16.28
C THR A 163 -4.75 6.92 17.12
N THR A 164 -3.56 6.45 16.75
CA THR A 164 -2.30 6.75 17.45
C THR A 164 -1.36 7.51 16.53
N PHE A 165 -0.86 8.64 17.01
CA PHE A 165 0.18 9.42 16.34
C PHE A 165 1.51 9.33 17.09
N ASN A 166 2.60 9.59 16.35
CA ASN A 166 3.86 10.06 16.92
C ASN A 166 3.92 11.59 16.69
N ASN A 167 5.00 12.12 16.11
CA ASN A 167 5.06 13.53 15.73
C ASN A 167 4.30 13.79 14.43
N VAL A 168 3.49 14.85 14.42
CA VAL A 168 2.73 15.28 13.24
C VAL A 168 3.12 16.70 12.85
N THR A 169 3.62 16.86 11.62
CA THR A 169 3.78 18.14 10.94
C THR A 169 2.79 18.19 9.78
N ALA A 170 1.71 18.96 9.95
CA ALA A 170 0.62 19.07 9.00
C ALA A 170 0.01 20.48 9.02
N THR A 171 -0.60 20.90 7.91
CA THR A 171 -1.39 22.14 7.83
C THR A 171 -2.60 22.08 8.76
N SER A 172 -3.27 20.92 8.79
CA SER A 172 -4.35 20.62 9.72
C SER A 172 -4.38 19.13 10.02
N LEU A 173 -4.84 18.78 11.23
CA LEU A 173 -5.10 17.40 11.62
C LEU A 173 -6.54 17.32 12.12
N THR A 174 -7.37 16.52 11.45
CA THR A 174 -8.74 16.23 11.86
C THR A 174 -8.86 14.75 12.19
N THR A 175 -9.42 14.43 13.36
CA THR A 175 -9.82 13.07 13.73
C THR A 175 -11.33 13.00 13.90
N ASN A 176 -11.94 11.84 13.65
CA ASN A 176 -13.36 11.63 13.89
C ASN A 176 -13.67 11.57 15.39
N THR A 177 -14.91 11.92 15.76
CA THR A 177 -15.35 12.02 17.16
C THR A 177 -15.67 10.68 17.82
N GLU A 178 -15.74 9.59 17.05
CA GLU A 178 -16.26 8.28 17.51
C GLU A 178 -15.15 7.31 17.98
N GLY A 179 -13.88 7.62 17.72
CA GLY A 179 -12.72 6.82 18.12
C GLY A 179 -11.95 7.40 19.31
N ILE A 180 -10.92 6.67 19.76
CA ILE A 180 -9.97 7.15 20.77
C ILE A 180 -8.76 7.72 20.04
N THR A 181 -8.39 8.99 20.30
CA THR A 181 -7.13 9.57 19.80
C THR A 181 -6.05 9.51 20.88
N GLN A 182 -4.87 9.00 20.53
CA GLN A 182 -3.66 8.96 21.34
C GLN A 182 -2.55 9.75 20.64
N LEU A 183 -1.85 10.59 21.41
CA LEU A 183 -0.77 11.48 20.96
C LEU A 183 0.55 11.11 21.63
#